data_AF-A0A6A7ZME0-F1
#
_entry.id   AF-A0A6A7ZME0-F1
#
_cell.length_a   1.000
_cell.length_b   1.000
_cell.length_c   1.000
_cell.angle_alpha   90.00
_cell.angle_beta   90.00
_cell.angle_gamma   90.00
#
_symmetry.space_group_name_H-M   'P 1'
#
loop_
_entity.id
_entity.type
_entity.pdbx_description
1 polymer ?
#
loop_
_entity_poly.entity_id
_entity_poly.type
_entity_poly.pdbx_seq_one_letter_code
_entity_poly.pdbx_strand_id
1 'polypeptide(L)' 'MATERPFRLAPAAKADLRKIWRYTARRWSLEQAETYQDQLYTAFEG' A
#
# COMPACT_ATOMS: atom_id res chain seq x y z
N MET A 1 -19.29 6.71 -10.54
CA MET A 1 -17.86 7.04 -10.45
C MET A 1 -17.70 7.89 -9.21
N ALA A 2 -17.49 7.25 -8.05
CA ALA A 2 -17.19 7.98 -6.82
C ALA A 2 -15.82 8.63 -7.04
N THR A 3 -15.76 9.95 -6.93
CA THR A 3 -14.52 10.71 -7.11
C THR A 3 -13.56 10.32 -6.00
N GLU A 4 -12.48 9.59 -6.35
CA GLU A 4 -11.36 9.29 -5.45
C GLU A 4 -10.96 10.56 -4.72
N ARG A 5 -11.07 10.55 -3.39
CA ARG A 5 -10.72 11.71 -2.57
C ARG A 5 -9.20 11.71 -2.43
N PRO A 6 -8.48 12.73 -2.92
CA PRO A 6 -7.02 12.71 -2.87
C PRO A 6 -6.55 12.76 -1.41
N PHE A 7 -5.84 11.72 -0.97
CA PHE A 7 -5.21 11.66 0.35
C PHE A 7 -3.71 11.94 0.26
N ARG A 8 -3.11 12.37 1.38
CA ARG A 8 -1.66 12.57 1.49
C ARG A 8 -1.11 11.72 2.62
N LEU A 9 -0.06 10.97 2.31
CA LEU A 9 0.64 10.16 3.30
C LEU A 9 1.74 10.99 4.00
N ALA A 10 1.75 10.94 5.33
CA ALA A 10 2.86 11.45 6.11
C ALA A 10 4.16 10.69 5.76
N PRO A 11 5.34 11.31 5.93
CA PRO A 11 6.63 10.64 5.67
C PRO A 11 6.78 9.29 6.41
N ALA A 12 6.30 9.21 7.66
CA ALA A 12 6.28 7.98 8.45
C ALA A 12 5.42 6.88 7.78
N ALA A 13 4.19 7.22 7.36
CA ALA A 13 3.30 6.27 6.67
C ALA A 13 3.95 5.72 5.38
N LYS A 14 4.63 6.56 4.59
CA LYS A 14 5.39 6.09 3.42
C LYS A 14 6.51 5.13 3.79
N ALA A 15 7.20 5.36 4.91
CA ALA A 15 8.24 4.46 5.38
C ALA A 15 7.67 3.12 5.85
N ASP A 16 6.51 3.14 6.51
CA ASP A 16 5.85 1.92 6.97
C ASP A 16 5.31 1.09 5.81
N LEU A 17 4.71 1.71 4.79
CA LEU A 17 4.32 1.02 3.55
C LEU A 17 5.51 0.33 2.87
N ARG A 18 6.68 0.97 2.82
CA ARG A 18 7.91 0.33 2.29
C ARG A 18 8.36 -0.87 3.13
N LYS A 19 8.22 -0.81 4.46
CA LYS A 19 8.57 -1.95 5.34
C LYS A 19 7.60 -3.12 5.11
N ILE A 20 6.30 -2.83 5.03
CA ILE A 20 5.25 -3.80 4.73
C ILE A 20 5.54 -4.49 3.39
N TRP A 21 5.74 -3.72 2.32
CA TRP A 21 6.03 -4.27 0.99
C TRP A 21 7.28 -5.17 1.01
N ARG A 22 8.38 -4.72 1.63
CA ARG A 22 9.62 -5.52 1.72
C ARG A 22 9.43 -6.82 2.50
N TYR A 23 8.64 -6.78 3.58
CA TYR A 23 8.32 -7.96 4.36
C TYR A 23 7.51 -8.95 3.53
N THR A 24 6.45 -8.46 2.87
CA THR A 24 5.59 -9.26 2.01
C THR A 24 6.35 -9.88 0.84
N ALA A 25 7.18 -9.09 0.15
CA ALA A 25 8.00 -9.56 -0.97
C ALA A 25 8.96 -10.69 -0.57
N ARG A 26 9.53 -10.61 0.64
CA ARG A 26 10.43 -11.64 1.19
C ARG A 26 9.68 -12.88 1.67
N ARG A 27 8.47 -12.72 2.20
CA ARG A 27 7.75 -13.79 2.90
C ARG A 27 6.85 -14.60 1.98
N TRP A 28 6.32 -13.96 0.94
CA TRP A 28 5.25 -14.48 0.09
C TRP A 28 5.71 -14.53 -1.37
N SER A 29 5.76 -13.38 -2.05
CA SER A 29 6.38 -13.22 -3.37
C SER A 29 6.35 -11.73 -3.77
N LEU A 30 7.07 -11.36 -4.83
CA LEU A 30 6.97 -10.01 -5.40
C LEU A 30 5.54 -9.68 -5.86
N GLU A 31 4.88 -10.62 -6.56
CA GLU A 31 3.49 -10.48 -7.02
C GLU A 31 2.51 -10.25 -5.87
N GLN A 32 2.69 -10.97 -4.75
CA GLN A 32 1.87 -10.79 -3.57
C GLN A 32 2.16 -9.45 -2.87
N ALA A 33 3.38 -8.90 -2.98
CA ALA A 33 3.70 -7.59 -2.43
C ALA A 33 3.01 -6.46 -3.19
N GLU A 34 3.02 -6.52 -4.53
CA GLU A 34 2.28 -5.57 -5.38
C GLU A 34 0.78 -5.65 -5.11
N THR A 35 0.21 -6.86 -5.16
CA THR A 35 -1.23 -7.08 -4.92
C THR A 35 -1.65 -6.55 -3.55
N TYR A 36 -0.85 -6.80 -2.51
CA TYR A 36 -1.15 -6.33 -1.16
C TYR A 36 -1.00 -4.81 -1.02
N GLN A 37 -0.05 -4.20 -1.74
CA GLN A 37 0.13 -2.76 -1.76
C GLN A 37 -1.06 -2.06 -2.42
N ASP A 38 -1.57 -2.59 -3.54
CA ASP A 38 -2.76 -2.05 -4.21
C ASP A 38 -3.99 -2.13 -3.31
N GLN A 39 -4.20 -3.25 -2.61
CA GLN A 39 -5.29 -3.40 -1.63
C GLN A 39 -5.24 -2.36 -0.52
N LEU A 40 -4.04 -2.02 -0.03
CA LEU A 40 -3.87 -0.96 0.97
C LEU A 40 -4.26 0.41 0.41
N TYR A 41 -3.89 0.72 -0.84
CA TYR A 41 -4.28 1.97 -1.47
C TYR A 41 -5.78 2.08 -1.72
N THR A 42 -6.41 1.02 -2.23
CA THR A 42 -7.87 0.96 -2.37
C THR A 42 -8.58 1.14 -1.03
N ALA A 43 -8.04 0.58 0.05
CA ALA A 43 -8.62 0.75 1.39
C ALA A 43 -8.51 2.20 1.91
N PHE A 44 -7.59 3.02 1.38
CA PHE A 44 -7.49 4.45 1.74
C PHE A 44 -8.50 5.31 0.99
N GLU A 45 -9.00 4.85 -0.15
CA GLU A 45 -9.87 5.63 -1.05
C GLU A 45 -11.33 5.68 -0.60
N GLY A 46 -11.76 4.72 0.24
CA GLY A 46 -13.07 4.72 0.89
C GLY A 46 -14.20 4.16 0.05
#